data_AF-V5RXP6-F1
#
_entry.id   AF-V5RXP6-F1
#
_cell.length_a   1.000
_cell.length_b   1.000
_cell.length_c   1.000
_cell.angle_alpha   90.00
_cell.angle_beta   90.00
_cell.angle_gamma   90.00
#
_symmetry.space_group_name_H-M   'P 1'
#
loop_
_entity.id
_entity.type
_entity.pdbx_description
1 polymer ?
#
loop_
_entity_poly.entity_id
_entity_poly.type
_entity_poly.pdbx_seq_one_letter_code
_entity_poly.pdbx_strand_id
1 'polypeptide(L)'
;MIEALLWGIFAASSLLIGAAVSMRWRLSKRVVGLIMAFGVGVLISAVAFELAEEAFKTAGPSLGLALGLAGGAATFFVGNYFINKRGGHRRKRVGGNDNSSGLAIVLGTVLDGIPESIVLGLSIVHGGAISVAMLVAVFISNLPEAIGSSSGLLRSGWKRWPLLAMWCGVVGISGLASLAGYGIFKEASPDVVAFTLAFSAGALLTMLADTMMPEAFEDSGSLAGIVTTLGFGVAFWISMFE
;
A
#
# COMPACT_ATOMS: atom_id res chain seq x y z
N MET A 1 10.83 -6.79 -17.82
CA MET A 1 9.40 -7.14 -18.00
C MET A 1 8.96 -8.28 -17.08
N ILE A 2 9.44 -9.52 -17.27
CA ILE A 2 9.06 -10.64 -16.38
C ILE A 2 9.45 -10.37 -14.92
N GLU A 3 10.62 -9.78 -14.69
CA GLU A 3 11.06 -9.39 -13.34
C GLU A 3 10.06 -8.44 -12.66
N ALA A 4 9.58 -7.40 -13.36
CA ALA A 4 8.58 -6.48 -12.81
C ALA A 4 7.29 -7.18 -12.37
N LEU A 5 6.81 -8.12 -13.20
CA LEU A 5 5.66 -8.95 -12.86
C LEU A 5 5.93 -9.80 -11.61
N LEU A 6 7.07 -10.51 -11.58
CA LEU A 6 7.43 -11.42 -10.49
C LEU A 6 7.62 -10.67 -9.17
N TRP A 7 8.26 -9.51 -9.19
CA TRP A 7 8.46 -8.70 -8.01
C TRP A 7 7.17 -8.06 -7.50
N GLY A 8 6.28 -7.62 -8.39
CA GLY A 8 4.95 -7.16 -8.00
C GLY A 8 4.13 -8.29 -7.35
N ILE A 9 4.20 -9.51 -7.91
CA ILE A 9 3.58 -10.70 -7.31
C ILE A 9 4.21 -11.02 -5.94
N PHE A 10 5.54 -10.94 -5.83
CA PHE A 10 6.26 -11.22 -4.60
C PHE A 10 5.87 -10.23 -3.49
N ALA A 11 5.88 -8.93 -3.78
CA ALA A 11 5.47 -7.88 -2.85
C ALA A 11 4.04 -8.12 -2.34
N ALA A 12 3.11 -8.37 -3.26
CA ALA A 12 1.70 -8.61 -2.94
C ALA A 12 1.45 -9.99 -2.30
N SER A 13 2.38 -10.95 -2.39
CA SER A 13 2.19 -12.28 -1.79
C SER A 13 2.02 -12.24 -0.27
N SER A 14 2.52 -11.20 0.38
CA SER A 14 2.23 -10.84 1.78
C SER A 14 0.74 -10.78 2.10
N LEU A 15 -0.10 -10.41 1.12
CA LEU A 15 -1.56 -10.43 1.26
C LEU A 15 -2.10 -11.84 1.48
N LEU A 16 -1.58 -12.83 0.75
CA LEU A 16 -1.94 -14.24 0.93
C LEU A 16 -1.47 -14.75 2.29
N ILE A 17 -0.28 -14.33 2.72
CA ILE A 17 0.25 -14.66 4.05
C ILE A 17 -0.67 -14.08 5.14
N GLY A 18 -1.05 -12.80 5.03
CA GLY A 18 -1.96 -12.16 5.98
C GLY A 18 -3.34 -12.82 6.04
N ALA A 19 -3.86 -13.24 4.88
CA ALA A 19 -5.10 -14.01 4.80
C ALA A 19 -4.97 -15.37 5.49
N ALA A 20 -3.88 -16.11 5.25
CA ALA A 20 -3.62 -17.40 5.87
C ALA A 20 -3.45 -17.27 7.40
N VAL A 21 -2.76 -16.23 7.86
CA VAL A 21 -2.62 -15.86 9.28
C VAL A 21 -4.00 -15.67 9.90
N SER A 22 -4.88 -14.89 9.28
CA SER A 22 -6.25 -14.65 9.75
C SER A 22 -7.14 -15.91 9.77
N MET A 23 -6.88 -16.89 8.89
CA MET A 23 -7.62 -18.16 8.89
C MET A 23 -7.18 -19.09 10.02
N ARG A 24 -5.90 -19.04 10.42
CA ARG A 24 -5.30 -19.95 11.39
C ARG A 24 -5.31 -19.39 12.81
N TRP A 25 -5.16 -18.07 12.95
CA TRP A 25 -5.09 -17.40 14.24
C TRP A 25 -6.09 -16.25 14.33
N ARG A 26 -6.76 -16.16 15.48
CA ARG A 26 -7.62 -15.03 15.81
C ARG A 26 -6.79 -13.97 16.53
N LEU A 27 -6.19 -13.08 15.74
CA LEU A 27 -5.43 -11.96 16.30
C LEU A 27 -6.36 -10.98 17.01
N SER A 28 -5.90 -10.44 18.14
CA SER A 28 -6.61 -9.36 18.84
C SER A 28 -6.49 -8.07 18.05
N LYS A 29 -7.48 -7.18 18.15
CA LYS A 29 -7.46 -5.85 17.51
C LYS A 29 -6.15 -5.11 17.79
N ARG A 30 -5.70 -5.17 19.05
CA ARG A 30 -4.43 -4.57 19.47
C ARG A 30 -3.22 -5.07 18.69
N VAL A 31 -3.12 -6.37 18.43
CA VAL A 31 -1.99 -6.90 17.64
C VAL A 31 -2.07 -6.44 16.19
N VAL A 32 -3.26 -6.45 15.59
CA VAL A 32 -3.47 -5.95 14.22
C VAL A 32 -3.09 -4.48 14.10
N GLY A 33 -3.56 -3.65 15.05
CA GLY A 33 -3.24 -2.23 15.10
C GLY A 33 -1.73 -1.96 15.28
N LEU A 34 -1.01 -2.78 16.06
CA LEU A 34 0.45 -2.65 16.21
C LEU A 34 1.19 -3.02 14.92
N ILE A 35 0.78 -4.11 14.24
CA ILE A 35 1.38 -4.49 12.96
C ILE A 35 1.09 -3.40 11.91
N MET A 36 -0.12 -2.85 11.90
CA MET A 36 -0.50 -1.74 11.03
C MET A 36 0.32 -0.48 11.34
N ALA A 37 0.49 -0.12 12.61
CA ALA A 37 1.33 1.00 13.02
C ALA A 37 2.77 0.86 12.51
N PHE A 38 3.34 -0.35 12.57
CA PHE A 38 4.67 -0.64 12.04
C PHE A 38 4.70 -0.43 10.51
N GLY A 39 3.73 -0.99 9.79
CA GLY A 39 3.59 -0.83 8.34
C GLY A 39 3.43 0.62 7.90
N VAL A 40 2.68 1.43 8.65
CA VAL A 40 2.57 2.88 8.42
C VAL A 40 3.95 3.55 8.49
N GLY A 41 4.74 3.24 9.52
CA GLY A 41 6.08 3.81 9.67
C GLY A 41 6.99 3.47 8.50
N VAL A 42 6.97 2.20 8.12
CA VAL A 42 7.71 1.68 6.98
C VAL A 42 7.31 2.39 5.68
N LEU A 43 6.02 2.59 5.43
CA LEU A 43 5.54 3.31 4.25
C LEU A 43 5.87 4.81 4.29
N ILE A 44 5.84 5.47 5.45
CA ILE A 44 6.28 6.87 5.56
C ILE A 44 7.75 6.99 5.11
N SER A 45 8.60 6.06 5.52
CA SER A 45 10.00 6.01 5.09
C SER A 45 10.11 5.83 3.58
N ALA A 46 9.40 4.85 3.02
CA ALA A 46 9.42 4.60 1.57
C ALA A 46 8.89 5.80 0.76
N VAL A 47 7.83 6.46 1.22
CA VAL A 47 7.33 7.66 0.57
C VAL A 47 8.36 8.80 0.62
N ALA A 48 9.04 8.99 1.75
CA ALA A 48 10.03 10.05 1.88
C ALA A 48 11.26 9.81 0.98
N PHE A 49 11.86 8.63 1.07
CA PHE A 49 13.17 8.36 0.47
C PHE A 49 13.09 7.72 -0.92
N GLU A 50 12.15 6.79 -1.12
CA GLU A 50 12.04 6.02 -2.38
C GLU A 50 11.13 6.67 -3.42
N LEU A 51 10.31 7.64 -2.99
CA LEU A 51 9.38 8.35 -3.88
C LEU A 51 9.68 9.84 -3.97
N ALA A 52 9.56 10.58 -2.86
CA ALA A 52 9.67 12.03 -2.89
C ALA A 52 11.12 12.48 -3.19
N GLU A 53 12.10 11.91 -2.49
CA GLU A 53 13.51 12.21 -2.74
C GLU A 53 13.95 11.72 -4.11
N GLU A 54 13.55 10.51 -4.52
CA GLU A 54 13.91 9.96 -5.84
C GLU A 54 13.31 10.78 -6.99
N ALA A 55 12.07 11.24 -6.85
CA ALA A 55 11.46 12.17 -7.80
C ALA A 55 12.27 13.47 -7.92
N PHE A 56 12.75 14.01 -6.79
CA PHE A 56 13.58 15.19 -6.76
C PHE A 56 14.95 14.96 -7.41
N LYS A 57 15.59 13.82 -7.15
CA LYS A 57 16.86 13.43 -7.80
C LYS A 57 16.71 13.25 -9.31
N THR A 58 15.57 12.74 -9.75
CA THR A 58 15.30 12.44 -11.17
C THR A 58 15.14 13.69 -12.04
N ALA A 59 14.42 14.72 -11.57
CA ALA A 59 14.10 15.91 -12.38
C ALA A 59 14.53 17.25 -11.76
N GLY A 60 15.12 17.26 -10.57
CA GLY A 60 15.46 18.47 -9.82
C GLY A 60 14.22 19.24 -9.34
N PRO A 61 14.38 20.46 -8.77
CA PRO A 61 13.25 21.27 -8.33
C PRO A 61 12.39 21.70 -9.52
N SER A 62 11.18 21.16 -9.63
CA SER A 62 10.25 21.49 -10.72
C SER A 62 8.82 21.71 -10.21
N LEU A 63 8.06 22.54 -10.93
CA LEU A 63 6.62 22.67 -10.68
C LEU A 63 5.90 21.33 -10.89
N GLY A 64 6.44 20.47 -11.78
CA GLY A 64 5.95 19.12 -12.03
C GLY A 64 5.93 18.25 -10.77
N LEU A 65 6.98 18.31 -9.93
CA LEU A 65 7.01 17.59 -8.65
C LEU A 65 5.88 18.04 -7.71
N ALA A 66 5.73 19.34 -7.51
CA ALA A 66 4.69 19.88 -6.64
C ALA A 66 3.27 19.55 -7.15
N LEU A 67 3.06 19.65 -8.46
CA LEU A 67 1.79 19.29 -9.10
C LEU A 67 1.54 17.78 -9.08
N GLY A 68 2.58 16.97 -9.22
CA GLY A 68 2.50 15.52 -9.07
C GLY A 68 2.01 15.17 -7.67
N LEU A 69 2.71 15.65 -6.65
CA LEU A 69 2.36 15.41 -5.24
C LEU A 69 0.94 15.89 -4.89
N ALA A 70 0.59 17.12 -5.28
CA ALA A 70 -0.77 17.64 -5.07
C ALA A 70 -1.83 16.86 -5.87
N GLY A 71 -1.52 16.48 -7.11
CA GLY A 71 -2.42 15.72 -7.98
C GLY A 71 -2.68 14.31 -7.47
N GLY A 72 -1.65 13.64 -6.95
CA GLY A 72 -1.75 12.32 -6.33
C GLY A 72 -2.63 12.37 -5.08
N ALA A 73 -2.36 13.34 -4.21
CA ALA A 73 -3.16 13.56 -3.00
C ALA A 73 -4.63 13.85 -3.33
N ALA A 74 -4.88 14.76 -4.27
CA ALA A 74 -6.23 15.08 -4.72
C ALA A 74 -6.93 13.88 -5.35
N THR A 75 -6.22 13.07 -6.15
CA THR A 75 -6.79 11.88 -6.78
C THR A 75 -7.21 10.85 -5.73
N PHE A 76 -6.34 10.57 -4.76
CA PHE A 76 -6.68 9.65 -3.67
C PHE A 76 -7.86 10.18 -2.86
N PHE A 77 -7.84 11.46 -2.48
CA PHE A 77 -8.92 12.11 -1.74
C PHE A 77 -10.26 12.02 -2.48
N VAL A 78 -10.29 12.37 -3.77
CA VAL A 78 -11.51 12.33 -4.60
C VAL A 78 -12.00 10.88 -4.76
N GLY A 79 -11.08 9.94 -5.02
CA GLY A 79 -11.39 8.51 -5.09
C GLY A 79 -12.03 8.03 -3.78
N ASN A 80 -11.38 8.29 -2.65
CA ASN A 80 -11.89 7.94 -1.34
C ASN A 80 -13.23 8.62 -1.03
N TYR A 81 -13.41 9.88 -1.42
CA TYR A 81 -14.66 10.63 -1.23
C TYR A 81 -15.84 10.02 -2.02
N PHE A 82 -15.68 9.71 -3.31
CA PHE A 82 -16.72 9.02 -4.10
C PHE A 82 -16.99 7.61 -3.57
N ILE A 83 -15.89 6.95 -3.22
CA ILE A 83 -15.76 5.80 -2.35
C ILE A 83 -16.84 5.84 -1.21
N ASN A 84 -16.67 6.83 -0.35
CA ASN A 84 -17.38 7.02 0.91
C ASN A 84 -18.83 7.48 0.73
N LYS A 85 -19.11 8.30 -0.29
CA LYS A 85 -20.45 8.80 -0.61
C LYS A 85 -21.41 7.70 -1.07
N ARG A 86 -20.89 6.61 -1.64
CA ARG A 86 -21.68 5.43 -2.05
C ARG A 86 -21.85 4.36 -0.95
N GLY A 87 -21.61 4.71 0.32
CA GLY A 87 -21.72 3.78 1.47
C GLY A 87 -20.38 3.19 1.94
N GLY A 88 -19.26 3.78 1.51
CA GLY A 88 -17.90 3.32 1.82
C GLY A 88 -17.37 3.53 3.23
N HIS A 89 -18.09 4.29 4.07
CA HIS A 89 -17.65 4.66 5.43
C HIS A 89 -17.36 3.46 6.36
N ARG A 90 -17.66 2.22 5.96
CA ARG A 90 -17.44 1.00 6.75
C ARG A 90 -16.30 0.11 6.25
N ARG A 91 -15.54 0.52 5.22
CA ARG A 91 -14.55 -0.35 4.52
C ARG A 91 -13.34 -0.81 5.33
N LYS A 92 -12.80 0.05 6.20
CA LYS A 92 -11.62 -0.26 7.03
C LYS A 92 -11.98 -0.43 8.51
N ARG A 93 -13.27 -0.50 8.85
CA ARG A 93 -13.69 -0.73 10.25
C ARG A 93 -13.74 -2.21 10.56
N VAL A 94 -12.87 -2.65 11.46
CA VAL A 94 -12.94 -3.96 12.11
C VAL A 94 -14.25 -4.06 12.93
N GLY A 95 -15.33 -4.52 12.32
CA GLY A 95 -16.58 -4.91 13.01
C GLY A 95 -17.93 -4.41 12.45
N GLY A 96 -18.01 -3.87 11.22
CA GLY A 96 -19.29 -3.44 10.63
C GLY A 96 -20.15 -4.58 10.05
N ASN A 97 -21.40 -4.72 10.52
CA ASN A 97 -22.32 -5.81 10.19
C ASN A 97 -23.23 -5.51 8.97
N ASP A 98 -22.68 -5.41 7.75
CA ASP A 98 -23.48 -5.31 6.51
C ASP A 98 -22.90 -6.16 5.37
N ASN A 99 -23.75 -6.93 4.68
CA ASN A 99 -23.37 -7.78 3.54
C ASN A 99 -22.81 -7.02 2.31
N SER A 100 -22.96 -5.69 2.25
CA SER A 100 -22.34 -4.81 1.25
C SER A 100 -20.84 -4.54 1.52
N SER A 101 -20.32 -5.00 2.67
CA SER A 101 -18.96 -4.78 3.12
C SER A 101 -17.91 -5.53 2.28
N GLY A 102 -18.22 -6.74 1.80
CA GLY A 102 -17.23 -7.61 1.17
C GLY A 102 -16.65 -7.06 -0.13
N LEU A 103 -17.50 -6.69 -1.08
CA LEU A 103 -17.08 -6.08 -2.35
C LEU A 103 -16.41 -4.72 -2.15
N ALA A 104 -16.84 -3.95 -1.14
CA ALA A 104 -16.26 -2.66 -0.82
C ALA A 104 -14.84 -2.79 -0.24
N ILE A 105 -14.57 -3.85 0.53
CA ILE A 105 -13.22 -4.20 1.00
C ILE A 105 -12.35 -4.62 -0.20
N VAL A 106 -12.84 -5.51 -1.07
CA VAL A 106 -12.07 -5.95 -2.26
C VAL A 106 -11.69 -4.77 -3.15
N LEU A 107 -12.66 -3.93 -3.47
CA LEU A 107 -12.43 -2.74 -4.30
C LEU A 107 -11.47 -1.77 -3.63
N GLY A 108 -11.58 -1.58 -2.31
CA GLY A 108 -10.64 -0.76 -1.54
C GLY A 108 -9.21 -1.27 -1.67
N THR A 109 -8.98 -2.55 -1.39
CA THR A 109 -7.62 -3.11 -1.42
C THR A 109 -7.03 -3.19 -2.83
N VAL A 110 -7.84 -3.39 -3.87
CA VAL A 110 -7.36 -3.29 -5.25
C VAL A 110 -6.97 -1.83 -5.57
N LEU A 111 -7.77 -0.86 -5.15
CA LEU A 111 -7.48 0.56 -5.38
C LEU A 111 -6.24 1.03 -4.60
N ASP A 112 -6.00 0.48 -3.41
CA ASP A 112 -4.82 0.79 -2.59
C ASP A 112 -3.55 0.10 -3.17
N GLY A 113 -3.66 -1.15 -3.62
CA GLY A 113 -2.53 -1.93 -4.14
C GLY A 113 -2.06 -1.55 -5.56
N ILE A 114 -2.91 -0.94 -6.39
CA ILE A 114 -2.52 -0.51 -7.76
C ILE A 114 -1.42 0.56 -7.72
N PRO A 115 -1.57 1.69 -6.99
CA PRO A 115 -0.51 2.69 -6.85
C PRO A 115 0.81 2.10 -6.36
N GLU A 116 0.79 1.30 -5.30
CA GLU A 116 1.98 0.66 -4.74
C GLU A 116 2.68 -0.25 -5.77
N SER A 117 1.88 -1.02 -6.51
CA SER A 117 2.40 -1.94 -7.52
C SER A 117 3.01 -1.23 -8.73
N ILE A 118 2.38 -0.14 -9.20
CA ILE A 118 2.94 0.68 -10.30
C ILE A 118 4.29 1.25 -9.90
N VAL A 119 4.41 1.75 -8.67
CA VAL A 119 5.69 2.27 -8.14
C VAL A 119 6.76 1.19 -8.11
N LEU A 120 6.45 -0.01 -7.62
CA LEU A 120 7.40 -1.12 -7.63
C LEU A 120 7.89 -1.44 -9.06
N GLY A 121 6.99 -1.44 -10.03
CA GLY A 121 7.34 -1.63 -11.44
C GLY A 121 8.22 -0.52 -12.01
N LEU A 122 7.95 0.73 -11.61
CA LEU A 122 8.72 1.90 -12.02
C LEU A 122 10.16 1.89 -11.46
N SER A 123 10.34 1.41 -10.22
CA SER A 123 11.65 1.37 -9.56
C SER A 123 12.70 0.57 -10.34
N ILE A 124 12.27 -0.46 -11.07
CA ILE A 124 13.15 -1.31 -11.91
C ILE A 124 13.74 -0.53 -13.10
N VAL A 125 13.00 0.46 -13.61
CA VAL A 125 13.40 1.22 -14.80
C VAL A 125 14.62 2.09 -14.53
N HIS A 126 14.69 2.73 -13.37
CA HIS A 126 15.71 3.77 -13.09
C HIS A 126 16.97 3.24 -12.39
N GLY A 127 16.88 2.12 -11.65
CA GLY A 127 18.02 1.57 -10.90
C GLY A 127 18.62 0.28 -11.47
N GLY A 128 18.00 -0.37 -12.45
CA GLY A 128 18.37 -1.72 -12.92
C GLY A 128 18.14 -2.83 -11.87
N ALA A 129 17.86 -2.46 -10.63
CA ALA A 129 17.44 -3.29 -9.51
C ALA A 129 16.23 -2.64 -8.82
N ILE A 130 15.47 -3.44 -8.09
CA ILE A 130 14.38 -2.94 -7.25
C ILE A 130 14.94 -2.30 -6.00
N SER A 131 14.35 -1.17 -5.60
CA SER A 131 14.52 -0.64 -4.24
C SER A 131 14.04 -1.68 -3.24
N VAL A 132 15.00 -2.28 -2.53
CA VAL A 132 14.70 -3.34 -1.56
C VAL A 132 13.88 -2.74 -0.41
N ALA A 133 14.14 -1.49 -0.06
CA ALA A 133 13.39 -0.70 0.89
C ALA A 133 11.92 -0.56 0.47
N MET A 134 11.63 -0.16 -0.78
CA MET A 134 10.25 -0.08 -1.27
C MET A 134 9.58 -1.45 -1.34
N LEU A 135 10.29 -2.48 -1.79
CA LEU A 135 9.77 -3.85 -1.85
C LEU A 135 9.38 -4.38 -0.46
N VAL A 136 10.29 -4.24 0.49
CA VAL A 136 10.07 -4.60 1.89
C VAL A 136 8.95 -3.76 2.47
N ALA A 137 8.87 -2.48 2.10
CA ALA A 137 7.84 -1.60 2.61
C ALA A 137 6.43 -2.01 2.19
N VAL A 138 6.24 -2.24 0.89
CA VAL A 138 4.98 -2.73 0.32
C VAL A 138 4.65 -4.13 0.86
N PHE A 139 5.66 -5.01 1.01
CA PHE A 139 5.42 -6.34 1.56
C PHE A 139 4.94 -6.28 3.02
N ILE A 140 5.56 -5.43 3.83
CA ILE A 140 5.24 -5.29 5.26
C ILE A 140 3.91 -4.57 5.47
N SER A 141 3.55 -3.57 4.65
CA SER A 141 2.28 -2.84 4.75
C SER A 141 1.06 -3.68 4.34
N ASN A 142 1.21 -4.53 3.33
CA ASN A 142 0.16 -5.39 2.84
C ASN A 142 -0.25 -6.47 3.86
N LEU A 143 0.68 -6.91 4.70
CA LEU A 143 0.40 -7.93 5.72
C LEU A 143 -0.70 -7.53 6.73
N PRO A 144 -0.60 -6.40 7.47
CA PRO A 144 -1.66 -5.96 8.39
C PRO A 144 -2.97 -5.66 7.65
N GLU A 145 -2.93 -5.10 6.45
CA GLU A 145 -4.13 -4.81 5.68
C GLU A 145 -4.89 -6.10 5.34
N ALA A 146 -4.18 -7.12 4.85
CA ALA A 146 -4.77 -8.42 4.57
C ALA A 146 -5.27 -9.12 5.83
N ILE A 147 -4.59 -8.93 6.97
CA ILE A 147 -5.06 -9.48 8.25
C ILE A 147 -6.39 -8.82 8.66
N GLY A 148 -6.46 -7.49 8.66
CA GLY A 148 -7.64 -6.73 9.07
C GLY A 148 -8.86 -7.04 8.20
N SER A 149 -8.69 -6.92 6.89
CA SER A 149 -9.73 -7.20 5.89
C SER A 149 -10.18 -8.67 5.90
N SER A 150 -9.25 -9.63 5.93
CA SER A 150 -9.59 -11.07 6.02
C SER A 150 -10.31 -11.41 7.31
N SER A 151 -9.89 -10.85 8.44
CA SER A 151 -10.55 -11.06 9.73
C SER A 151 -11.99 -10.53 9.72
N GLY A 152 -12.24 -9.38 9.08
CA GLY A 152 -13.58 -8.83 8.88
C GLY A 152 -14.45 -9.73 8.01
N LEU A 153 -13.95 -10.16 6.85
CA LEU A 153 -14.67 -11.02 5.90
C LEU A 153 -15.01 -12.39 6.51
N LEU A 154 -14.07 -13.02 7.22
CA LEU A 154 -14.32 -14.30 7.89
C LEU A 154 -15.39 -14.17 8.97
N ARG A 155 -15.42 -13.05 9.71
CA ARG A 155 -16.47 -12.76 10.71
C ARG A 155 -17.83 -12.50 10.08
N SER A 156 -17.87 -11.93 8.87
CA SER A 156 -19.10 -11.73 8.10
C SER A 156 -19.57 -12.99 7.35
N GLY A 157 -18.98 -14.16 7.62
CA GLY A 157 -19.40 -15.45 7.09
C GLY A 157 -18.73 -15.87 5.77
N TRP A 158 -17.72 -15.16 5.29
CA TRP A 158 -16.97 -15.62 4.11
C TRP A 158 -16.26 -16.95 4.39
N LYS A 159 -16.29 -17.84 3.40
CA LYS A 159 -15.56 -19.11 3.46
C LYS A 159 -14.08 -18.88 3.08
N ARG A 160 -13.21 -19.78 3.54
CA ARG A 160 -11.76 -19.72 3.32
C ARG A 160 -11.36 -19.69 1.84
N TRP A 161 -12.01 -20.50 1.00
CA TRP A 161 -11.69 -20.60 -0.43
C TRP A 161 -12.00 -19.32 -1.22
N PRO A 162 -13.21 -18.73 -1.15
CA PRO A 162 -13.49 -17.43 -1.76
C PRO A 162 -12.53 -16.32 -1.31
N LEU A 163 -12.16 -16.31 -0.03
CA LEU A 163 -11.19 -15.35 0.50
C LEU A 163 -9.81 -15.52 -0.13
N LEU A 164 -9.29 -16.75 -0.21
CA LEU A 164 -8.00 -17.03 -0.87
C LEU A 164 -8.05 -16.69 -2.36
N ALA A 165 -9.12 -17.06 -3.07
CA ALA A 165 -9.26 -16.76 -4.49
C ALA A 165 -9.28 -15.25 -4.77
N MET A 166 -9.97 -14.49 -3.91
CA MET A 166 -9.97 -13.02 -3.96
C MET A 166 -8.55 -12.47 -3.82
N TRP A 167 -7.80 -12.90 -2.80
CA TRP A 167 -6.42 -12.45 -2.60
C TRP A 167 -5.48 -12.85 -3.73
N CYS A 168 -5.62 -14.07 -4.28
CA CYS A 168 -4.88 -14.47 -5.48
C CYS A 168 -5.18 -13.54 -6.65
N GLY A 169 -6.43 -13.11 -6.81
CA GLY A 169 -6.83 -12.11 -7.78
C GLY A 169 -6.14 -10.76 -7.56
N VAL A 170 -6.13 -10.26 -6.32
CA VAL A 170 -5.44 -8.99 -5.97
C VAL A 170 -3.93 -9.10 -6.23
N VAL A 171 -3.28 -10.22 -5.88
CA VAL A 171 -1.87 -10.48 -6.18
C VAL A 171 -1.61 -10.47 -7.68
N GLY A 172 -2.47 -11.11 -8.46
CA GLY A 172 -2.37 -11.11 -9.92
C GLY A 172 -2.50 -9.70 -10.51
N ILE A 173 -3.49 -8.93 -10.06
CA ILE A 173 -3.69 -7.53 -10.47
C ILE A 173 -2.48 -6.67 -10.09
N SER A 174 -1.92 -6.86 -8.90
CA SER A 174 -0.72 -6.16 -8.42
C SER A 174 0.49 -6.46 -9.30
N GLY A 175 0.71 -7.73 -9.64
CA GLY A 175 1.73 -8.13 -10.62
C GLY A 175 1.56 -7.45 -11.98
N LEU A 176 0.33 -7.41 -12.50
CA LEU A 176 0.02 -6.76 -13.78
C LEU A 176 0.19 -5.24 -13.71
N ALA A 177 -0.17 -4.62 -12.59
CA ALA A 177 0.02 -3.18 -12.35
C ALA A 177 1.51 -2.82 -12.29
N SER A 178 2.34 -3.66 -11.65
CA SER A 178 3.80 -3.53 -11.68
C SER A 178 4.38 -3.69 -13.08
N LEU A 179 3.93 -4.71 -13.83
CA LEU A 179 4.32 -4.88 -15.23
C LEU A 179 3.93 -3.66 -16.08
N ALA A 180 2.74 -3.11 -15.87
CA ALA A 180 2.28 -1.91 -16.55
C ALA A 180 3.13 -0.69 -16.18
N GLY A 181 3.47 -0.51 -14.89
CA GLY A 181 4.39 0.52 -14.43
C GLY A 181 5.73 0.45 -15.16
N TYR A 182 6.36 -0.73 -15.20
CA TYR A 182 7.59 -0.91 -15.98
C TYR A 182 7.39 -0.62 -17.48
N GLY A 183 6.34 -1.19 -18.08
CA GLY A 183 6.12 -1.13 -19.53
C GLY A 183 5.78 0.27 -20.06
N ILE A 184 5.01 1.05 -19.29
CA ILE A 184 4.60 2.41 -19.65
C ILE A 184 5.77 3.39 -19.48
N PHE A 185 6.55 3.23 -18.40
CA PHE A 185 7.53 4.24 -18.01
C PHE A 185 8.97 3.92 -18.43
N LYS A 186 9.27 2.73 -18.97
CA LYS A 186 10.64 2.36 -19.41
C LYS A 186 11.28 3.30 -20.44
N GLU A 187 10.46 4.02 -21.21
CA GLU A 187 10.90 4.96 -22.25
C GLU A 187 10.42 6.40 -21.96
N ALA A 188 9.90 6.64 -20.75
CA ALA A 188 9.41 7.95 -20.34
C ALA A 188 10.58 8.91 -20.04
N SER A 189 10.34 10.21 -20.23
CA SER A 189 11.34 11.23 -19.85
C SER A 189 11.50 11.30 -18.32
N PRO A 190 12.66 11.78 -17.82
CA PRO A 190 12.88 11.97 -16.38
C PRO A 190 11.80 12.83 -15.71
N ASP A 191 11.29 13.86 -16.39
CA ASP A 191 10.20 14.70 -15.88
C ASP A 191 8.90 13.92 -15.64
N VAL A 192 8.55 13.01 -16.57
CA VAL A 192 7.34 12.18 -16.44
C VAL A 192 7.50 11.19 -15.30
N VAL A 193 8.68 10.58 -15.16
CA VAL A 193 8.98 9.66 -14.07
C VAL A 193 8.92 10.37 -12.73
N ALA A 194 9.59 11.51 -12.60
CA ALA A 194 9.57 12.32 -11.40
C ALA A 194 8.15 12.77 -11.03
N PHE A 195 7.35 13.20 -12.01
CA PHE A 195 5.94 13.53 -11.80
C PHE A 195 5.15 12.32 -11.27
N THR A 196 5.34 11.13 -11.84
CA THR A 196 4.66 9.91 -11.40
C THR A 196 5.09 9.45 -10.02
N LEU A 197 6.38 9.49 -9.69
CA LEU A 197 6.88 9.21 -8.34
C LEU A 197 6.29 10.19 -7.31
N ALA A 198 6.30 11.48 -7.62
CA ALA A 198 5.71 12.51 -6.77
C ALA A 198 4.19 12.32 -6.60
N PHE A 199 3.50 11.96 -7.68
CA PHE A 199 2.07 11.62 -7.65
C PHE A 199 1.80 10.43 -6.73
N SER A 200 2.56 9.35 -6.86
CA SER A 200 2.43 8.20 -5.98
C SER A 200 2.73 8.56 -4.52
N ALA A 201 3.75 9.39 -4.25
CA ALA A 201 4.05 9.88 -2.90
C ALA A 201 2.85 10.62 -2.28
N GLY A 202 2.25 11.55 -3.03
CA GLY A 202 1.09 12.31 -2.58
C GLY A 202 -0.14 11.42 -2.33
N ALA A 203 -0.39 10.45 -3.21
CA ALA A 203 -1.48 9.49 -3.04
C ALA A 203 -1.29 8.62 -1.79
N LEU A 204 -0.09 8.05 -1.59
CA LEU A 204 0.22 7.19 -0.45
C LEU A 204 0.22 7.95 0.88
N LEU A 205 0.75 9.19 0.93
CA LEU A 205 0.67 10.03 2.13
C LEU A 205 -0.78 10.31 2.52
N THR A 206 -1.62 10.62 1.55
CA THR A 206 -3.05 10.87 1.79
C THR A 206 -3.74 9.59 2.28
N MET A 207 -3.42 8.44 1.69
CA MET A 207 -3.93 7.13 2.12
C MET A 207 -3.55 6.80 3.57
N LEU A 208 -2.27 6.99 3.92
CA LEU A 208 -1.75 6.75 5.26
C LEU A 208 -2.47 7.64 6.29
N ALA A 209 -2.64 8.93 5.98
CA ALA A 209 -3.28 9.89 6.86
C ALA A 209 -4.79 9.64 7.02
N ASP A 210 -5.50 9.34 5.93
CA ASP A 210 -6.95 9.15 5.95
C ASP A 210 -7.37 7.83 6.60
N THR A 211 -6.52 6.79 6.53
CA THR A 211 -6.96 5.43 6.83
C THR A 211 -6.05 4.68 7.80
N MET A 212 -4.81 4.38 7.42
CA MET A 212 -3.97 3.46 8.19
C MET A 212 -3.52 4.05 9.53
N MET A 213 -3.18 5.34 9.58
CA MET A 213 -2.80 6.01 10.85
C MET A 213 -3.96 6.05 11.85
N PRO A 214 -5.17 6.51 11.48
CA PRO A 214 -6.34 6.44 12.36
C PRO A 214 -6.64 5.02 12.84
N GLU A 215 -6.67 4.03 11.95
CA GLU A 215 -7.00 2.64 12.29
C GLU A 215 -5.95 2.02 13.23
N ALA A 216 -4.67 2.24 12.94
CA ALA A 216 -3.58 1.79 13.80
C ALA A 216 -3.70 2.37 15.22
N PHE A 217 -4.02 3.66 15.34
CA PHE A 217 -4.21 4.31 16.64
C PHE A 217 -5.47 3.85 17.37
N GLU A 218 -6.59 3.71 16.68
CA GLU A 218 -7.86 3.22 17.26
C GLU A 218 -7.69 1.82 17.85
N ASP A 219 -7.01 0.91 17.14
CA ASP A 219 -6.90 -0.48 17.54
C ASP A 219 -5.72 -0.76 18.51
N SER A 220 -4.64 0.03 18.48
CA SER A 220 -3.44 -0.19 19.33
C SER A 220 -3.18 0.86 20.41
N GLY A 221 -3.89 1.98 20.40
CA GLY A 221 -3.74 3.08 21.35
C GLY A 221 -2.41 3.82 21.22
N SER A 222 -1.91 4.38 22.32
CA SER A 222 -0.69 5.22 22.33
C SER A 222 0.59 4.50 21.89
N LEU A 223 0.61 3.15 21.92
CA LEU A 223 1.74 2.38 21.41
C LEU A 223 1.91 2.52 19.89
N ALA A 224 0.86 2.91 19.16
CA ALA A 224 0.91 3.12 17.71
C ALA A 224 2.08 4.03 17.32
N GLY A 225 2.24 5.19 17.99
CA GLY A 225 3.29 6.15 17.65
C GLY A 225 4.70 5.59 17.81
N ILE A 226 4.96 4.83 18.88
CA ILE A 226 6.27 4.19 19.11
C ILE A 226 6.53 3.14 18.03
N VAL A 227 5.53 2.30 17.73
CA VAL A 227 5.68 1.23 16.73
C VAL A 227 5.80 1.76 15.31
N THR A 228 5.10 2.85 14.98
CA THR A 228 5.31 3.60 13.73
C THR A 228 6.72 4.16 13.64
N THR A 229 7.26 4.73 14.72
CA THR A 229 8.65 5.20 14.73
C THR A 229 9.64 4.07 14.53
N LEU A 230 9.39 2.90 15.13
CA LEU A 230 10.20 1.70 14.93
C LEU A 230 10.14 1.21 13.48
N GLY A 231 8.95 1.16 12.88
CA GLY A 231 8.77 0.79 11.47
C GLY A 231 9.51 1.73 10.53
N PHE A 232 9.38 3.03 10.74
CA PHE A 232 10.14 4.04 10.01
C PHE A 232 11.64 3.83 10.17
N GLY A 233 12.13 3.67 11.40
CA GLY A 233 13.56 3.48 11.68
C GLY A 233 14.14 2.23 11.03
N VAL A 234 13.40 1.12 11.00
CA VAL A 234 13.83 -0.12 10.31
C VAL A 234 13.89 0.09 8.80
N ALA A 235 12.86 0.68 8.20
CA ALA A 235 12.83 0.92 6.76
C ALA A 235 13.92 1.92 6.33
N PHE A 236 14.10 2.99 7.09
CA PHE A 236 15.14 3.99 6.87
C PHE A 236 16.55 3.40 7.03
N TRP A 237 16.74 2.51 8.02
CA TRP A 237 18.01 1.80 8.15
C TRP A 237 18.29 0.93 6.93
N ILE A 238 17.28 0.23 6.40
CA ILE A 238 17.43 -0.59 5.18
C ILE A 238 17.82 0.29 3.99
N SER A 239 17.15 1.43 3.79
CA SER A 239 17.42 2.32 2.66
C SER A 239 18.82 2.95 2.69
N MET A 240 19.54 2.92 3.81
CA MET A 240 20.94 3.38 3.88
C MET A 240 21.96 2.42 3.25
N PHE A 241 21.56 1.17 2.97
CA PHE A 241 22.45 0.16 2.39
C PHE A 241 22.22 -0.05 0.89
N GLU A 242 21.41 0.81 0.27
CA GLU A 242 21.14 0.87 -1.17
C GLU A 242 21.93 2.01 -1.82
#